data_AF-R5PD77-F1
#
_entry.id   AF-R5PD77-F1
#
_cell.length_a   1.000
_cell.length_b   1.000
_cell.length_c   1.000
_cell.angle_alpha   90.00
_cell.angle_beta   90.00
_cell.angle_gamma   90.00
#
_symmetry.space_group_name_H-M   'P 1'
#
loop_
_entity.id
_entity.type
_entity.pdbx_description
1 polymer ?
#
loop_
_entity_poly.entity_id
_entity_poly.type
_entity_poly.pdbx_seq_one_letter_code
_entity_poly.pdbx_strand_id
1 'polypeptide(L)'
;MGNTYNYYGEDSGGMQDAHLGKFIYDACRKADGDVNFADYDWDGDGKVDQLFILYAGQGQNVNGADTGLIWPQEGSLNSVGSDQQPFEMDGVTIDSYACSCELGENKVIDGIGTICHEFSHCFGLPDTYDKGTSFGQTELKYGTYVWDLMNNGNYLNGGYTPAA
;
A
#
# COMPACT_ATOMS: atom_id res chain seq x y z
N MET A 1 23.07 8.98 2.79
CA MET A 1 22.68 8.59 1.42
C MET A 1 21.34 7.89 1.53
N GLY A 2 20.39 8.15 0.62
CA GLY A 2 19.12 7.44 0.63
C GLY A 2 19.29 6.00 0.16
N ASN A 3 18.39 5.11 0.57
CA ASN A 3 18.38 3.74 0.03
C ASN A 3 17.79 3.73 -1.38
N THR A 4 18.07 2.67 -2.13
CA THR A 4 17.60 2.45 -3.49
C THR A 4 16.23 1.78 -3.50
N TYR A 5 15.51 1.84 -4.62
CA TYR A 5 14.18 1.22 -4.74
C TYR A 5 14.23 -0.28 -4.40
N ASN A 6 15.23 -0.99 -4.93
CA ASN A 6 15.41 -2.41 -4.73
C ASN A 6 15.78 -2.81 -3.29
N TYR A 7 16.23 -1.86 -2.46
CA TYR A 7 16.35 -2.11 -1.03
C TYR A 7 14.96 -2.04 -0.39
N TYR A 8 14.17 -1.01 -0.71
CA TYR A 8 12.86 -0.82 -0.09
C TYR A 8 11.84 -1.92 -0.42
N GLY A 9 11.83 -2.41 -1.67
CA GLY A 9 10.94 -3.50 -2.11
C GLY A 9 11.60 -4.87 -2.15
N GLU A 10 12.68 -5.11 -1.39
CA GLU A 10 13.36 -6.41 -1.40
C GLU A 10 12.49 -7.51 -0.77
N ASP A 11 12.25 -8.59 -1.52
CA ASP A 11 11.71 -9.83 -0.97
C ASP A 11 12.80 -10.63 -0.24
N SER A 12 12.65 -10.86 1.07
CA SER A 12 13.69 -11.52 1.89
C SER A 12 13.11 -12.41 2.98
N GLY A 13 13.73 -13.57 3.21
CA GLY A 13 13.37 -14.47 4.33
C GLY A 13 11.95 -15.03 4.29
N GLY A 14 11.27 -15.02 3.13
CA GLY A 14 9.87 -15.40 2.98
C GLY A 14 8.87 -14.27 3.26
N MET A 15 9.36 -13.05 3.49
CA MET A 15 8.57 -11.82 3.59
C MET A 15 8.70 -11.04 2.28
N GLN A 16 7.56 -10.65 1.72
CA GLN A 16 7.50 -9.69 0.61
C GLN A 16 7.75 -8.28 1.15
N ASP A 17 8.48 -7.45 0.41
CA ASP A 17 8.80 -6.07 0.80
C ASP A 17 9.40 -5.95 2.23
N ALA A 18 10.44 -6.72 2.54
CA ALA A 18 10.97 -6.88 3.89
C ALA A 18 11.44 -5.57 4.55
N HIS A 19 11.75 -4.55 3.74
CA HIS A 19 12.20 -3.22 4.18
C HIS A 19 11.14 -2.12 3.99
N LEU A 20 9.87 -2.49 3.80
CA LEU A 20 8.78 -1.53 3.60
C LEU A 20 8.60 -0.59 4.79
N GLY A 21 8.76 -1.08 6.02
CA GLY A 21 8.73 -0.24 7.20
C GLY A 21 9.78 0.88 7.16
N LYS A 22 10.97 0.59 6.62
CA LYS A 22 12.04 1.57 6.45
C LYS A 22 11.73 2.58 5.35
N PHE A 23 11.06 2.15 4.27
CA PHE A 23 10.54 3.05 3.24
C PHE A 23 9.56 4.07 3.82
N ILE A 24 8.58 3.60 4.59
CA ILE A 24 7.56 4.45 5.24
C ILE A 24 8.22 5.47 6.16
N TYR A 25 9.11 5.01 7.05
CA TYR A 25 9.84 5.91 7.95
C TYR A 25 10.64 6.97 7.20
N ASP A 26 11.41 6.58 6.18
CA ASP A 26 12.22 7.53 5.42
C ASP A 26 11.37 8.52 4.61
N ALA A 27 10.16 8.12 4.18
CA ALA A 27 9.20 9.01 3.53
C ALA A 27 8.64 10.04 4.53
N CYS A 28 8.13 9.58 5.68
CA CYS A 28 7.60 10.47 6.73
C CYS A 28 8.67 11.45 7.22
N ARG A 29 9.89 10.96 7.50
CA ARG A 29 11.05 11.76 7.92
C ARG A 29 11.40 12.88 6.94
N LYS A 30 11.18 12.68 5.64
CA LYS A 30 11.41 13.70 4.61
C LYS A 30 10.28 14.71 4.53
N ALA A 31 9.05 14.30 4.84
CA ALA A 31 7.86 15.15 4.83
C ALA A 31 7.66 15.94 6.14
N ASP A 32 8.27 15.52 7.25
CA ASP A 32 8.18 16.09 8.61
C ASP A 32 8.38 17.62 8.67
N GLY A 33 9.20 18.19 7.78
CA GLY A 33 9.40 19.64 7.72
C GLY A 33 8.26 20.42 7.05
N ASP A 34 7.43 19.74 6.26
CA ASP A 34 6.37 20.29 5.42
C ASP A 34 4.96 19.88 5.89
N VAL A 35 4.87 18.84 6.72
CA VAL A 35 3.62 18.21 7.18
C VAL A 35 3.69 18.04 8.69
N ASN A 36 2.67 18.53 9.40
CA ASN A 36 2.47 18.23 10.82
C ASN A 36 1.58 16.97 10.94
N PHE A 37 2.16 15.84 11.33
CA PHE A 37 1.43 14.57 11.40
C PHE A 37 0.30 14.58 12.44
N ALA A 38 0.40 15.42 13.48
CA ALA A 38 -0.66 15.57 14.48
C ALA A 38 -1.97 16.14 13.91
N ASP A 39 -1.95 16.80 12.75
CA ASP A 39 -3.17 17.27 12.09
C ASP A 39 -4.00 16.11 11.49
N TYR A 40 -3.43 14.91 11.44
CA TYR A 40 -4.03 13.69 10.88
C TYR A 40 -4.41 12.64 11.94
N ASP A 41 -4.41 13.03 13.21
CA ASP A 41 -5.09 12.33 14.31
C ASP A 41 -6.48 12.95 14.49
N TRP A 42 -7.43 12.55 13.64
CA TRP A 42 -8.76 13.13 13.55
C TRP A 42 -9.69 12.70 14.69
N ASP A 43 -9.43 11.57 15.32
CA ASP A 43 -10.22 11.05 16.44
C ASP A 43 -9.59 11.27 17.83
N GLY A 44 -8.31 11.67 17.87
CA GLY A 44 -7.59 12.02 19.09
C GLY A 44 -7.07 10.82 19.86
N ASP A 45 -6.88 9.67 19.23
CA ASP A 45 -6.35 8.45 19.85
C ASP A 45 -4.82 8.43 19.98
N GLY A 46 -4.14 9.46 19.44
CA GLY A 46 -2.69 9.58 19.44
C GLY A 46 -2.01 8.87 18.27
N LYS A 47 -2.74 8.53 17.20
CA LYS A 47 -2.21 7.92 15.98
C LYS A 47 -2.61 8.70 14.74
N VAL A 48 -1.78 8.61 13.71
CA VAL A 48 -2.17 9.07 12.37
C VAL A 48 -3.22 8.12 11.83
N ASP A 49 -4.42 8.64 11.55
CA ASP A 49 -5.54 7.86 11.01
C ASP A 49 -5.25 7.33 9.61
N GLN A 50 -4.59 8.16 8.80
CA GLN A 50 -4.36 7.83 7.40
C GLN A 50 -3.04 8.36 6.86
N LEU A 51 -2.17 7.42 6.50
CA LEU A 51 -0.94 7.69 5.76
C LEU A 51 -1.02 6.96 4.42
N PHE A 52 -1.00 7.71 3.32
CA PHE A 52 -0.92 7.15 1.98
C PHE A 52 0.36 7.61 1.29
N ILE A 53 1.16 6.67 0.77
CA ILE A 53 2.40 6.97 0.07
C ILE A 53 2.28 6.56 -1.40
N LEU A 54 2.33 7.53 -2.30
CA LEU A 54 2.50 7.30 -3.73
C LEU A 54 4.00 7.28 -4.06
N TYR A 55 4.50 6.15 -4.56
CA TYR A 55 5.92 6.01 -4.92
C TYR A 55 6.16 6.01 -6.43
N ALA A 56 7.34 6.47 -6.83
CA ALA A 56 7.74 6.56 -8.23
C ALA A 56 7.99 5.17 -8.83
N GLY A 57 7.65 5.02 -10.12
CA GLY A 57 7.85 3.76 -10.85
C GLY A 57 6.67 2.80 -10.75
N GLN A 58 6.92 1.54 -11.09
CA GLN A 58 5.90 0.48 -11.12
C GLN A 58 5.83 -0.26 -9.79
N GLY A 59 4.66 -0.83 -9.49
CA GLY A 59 4.51 -1.79 -8.40
C GLY A 59 4.89 -3.21 -8.82
N GLN A 60 5.25 -4.06 -7.85
CA GLN A 60 5.52 -5.48 -8.09
C GLN A 60 4.29 -6.24 -8.60
N ASN A 61 3.08 -5.79 -8.27
CA ASN A 61 1.82 -6.30 -8.82
C ASN A 61 1.73 -6.18 -10.36
N VAL A 62 2.39 -5.16 -10.93
CA VAL A 62 2.45 -4.92 -12.37
C VAL A 62 3.65 -5.64 -13.00
N ASN A 63 4.82 -5.60 -12.34
CA ASN A 63 6.04 -6.23 -12.82
C ASN A 63 6.61 -7.21 -11.78
N GLY A 64 5.95 -8.37 -11.63
CA GLY A 64 6.33 -9.38 -10.63
C GLY A 64 7.69 -10.05 -10.84
N ALA A 65 8.37 -9.77 -11.96
CA ALA A 65 9.73 -10.26 -12.19
C ALA A 65 10.81 -9.43 -11.48
N ASP A 66 10.51 -8.18 -11.10
CA ASP A 66 11.41 -7.31 -10.35
C ASP A 66 11.00 -7.31 -8.87
N THR A 67 11.59 -8.21 -8.09
CA THR A 67 11.37 -8.37 -6.64
C THR A 67 12.10 -7.30 -5.80
N GLY A 68 12.47 -6.18 -6.42
CA GLY A 68 12.91 -4.97 -5.74
C GLY A 68 11.88 -3.84 -5.83
N LEU A 69 10.78 -4.03 -6.57
CA LEU A 69 9.66 -3.10 -6.58
C LEU A 69 8.78 -3.38 -5.36
N ILE A 70 8.19 -2.33 -4.81
CA ILE A 70 7.21 -2.46 -3.72
C ILE A 70 5.89 -3.01 -4.30
N TRP A 71 5.23 -3.93 -3.62
CA TRP A 71 3.87 -4.32 -3.95
C TRP A 71 2.87 -3.31 -3.33
N PRO A 72 1.95 -2.68 -4.10
CA PRO A 72 0.90 -1.81 -3.54
C PRO A 72 0.09 -2.55 -2.47
N GLN A 73 0.04 -2.01 -1.27
CA GLN A 73 -0.60 -2.64 -0.12
C GLN A 73 -0.95 -1.64 0.97
N GLU A 74 -1.95 -1.98 1.77
CA GLU A 74 -2.23 -1.44 3.10
C GLU A 74 -1.71 -2.39 4.19
N GLY A 75 -1.34 -1.82 5.33
CA GLY A 75 -1.06 -2.61 6.51
C GLY A 75 -0.58 -1.79 7.70
N SER A 76 0.00 -2.49 8.67
CA SER A 76 0.61 -1.88 9.86
C SER A 76 2.12 -2.10 9.86
N LEU A 77 2.88 -1.15 10.40
CA LEU A 77 4.32 -1.31 10.60
C LEU A 77 4.64 -2.51 11.51
N ASN A 78 3.73 -2.88 12.41
CA ASN A 78 3.82 -4.11 13.18
C ASN A 78 3.79 -5.40 12.34
N SER A 79 3.11 -5.39 11.17
CA SER A 79 2.96 -6.58 10.32
C SER A 79 4.02 -6.71 9.21
N VAL A 80 4.63 -5.60 8.77
CA VAL A 80 5.63 -5.59 7.67
C VAL A 80 7.03 -5.19 8.12
N GLY A 81 7.17 -4.65 9.33
CA GLY A 81 8.38 -4.02 9.81
C GLY A 81 9.32 -5.00 10.52
N SER A 82 10.10 -5.77 9.77
CA SER A 82 11.24 -6.48 10.36
C SER A 82 12.32 -5.49 10.85
N ASP A 83 12.49 -4.39 10.10
CA ASP A 83 13.55 -3.39 10.32
C ASP A 83 13.06 -2.05 10.89
N GLN A 84 11.75 -1.84 10.97
CA GLN A 84 11.18 -0.59 11.48
C GLN A 84 9.83 -0.85 12.16
N GLN A 85 9.80 -0.62 13.46
CA GLN A 85 8.60 -0.66 14.27
C GLN A 85 7.81 0.66 14.15
N PRO A 86 6.54 0.70 14.59
CA PRO A 86 5.80 1.95 14.70
C PRO A 86 6.62 3.04 15.41
N PHE A 87 6.48 4.27 14.94
CA PHE A 87 7.31 5.38 15.38
C PHE A 87 6.48 6.65 15.60
N GLU A 88 7.00 7.55 16.41
CA GLU A 88 6.35 8.81 16.74
C GLU A 88 6.92 9.96 15.89
N MET A 89 6.04 10.80 15.37
CA MET A 89 6.35 12.11 14.77
C MET A 89 5.27 13.10 15.21
N ASP A 90 5.67 14.34 15.51
CA ASP A 90 4.76 15.39 16.00
C ASP A 90 3.87 15.02 17.20
N GLY A 91 4.29 14.06 18.02
CA GLY A 91 3.54 13.61 19.20
C GLY A 91 2.42 12.61 18.90
N VAL A 92 2.33 12.11 17.66
CA VAL A 92 1.40 11.05 17.24
C VAL A 92 2.16 9.85 16.68
N THR A 93 1.57 8.67 16.81
CA THR A 93 2.17 7.40 16.34
C THR A 93 1.76 7.11 14.90
N ILE A 94 2.74 6.79 14.06
CA ILE A 94 2.53 6.24 12.72
C ILE A 94 2.68 4.72 12.84
N ASP A 95 1.61 4.00 12.47
CA ASP A 95 1.55 2.53 12.46
C ASP A 95 0.88 2.03 11.18
N SER A 96 -0.35 2.46 10.92
CA SER A 96 -1.09 2.13 9.70
C SER A 96 -0.61 2.94 8.50
N TYR A 97 -0.57 2.31 7.33
CA TYR A 97 -0.18 2.95 6.08
C TYR A 97 -0.86 2.24 4.90
N ALA A 98 -0.99 2.96 3.80
CA ALA A 98 -1.26 2.41 2.48
C ALA A 98 -0.24 2.97 1.47
N CYS A 99 0.08 2.21 0.42
CA CYS A 99 0.96 2.70 -0.62
C CYS A 99 0.59 2.16 -2.00
N SER A 100 0.90 2.94 -3.04
CA SER A 100 0.72 2.53 -4.42
C SER A 100 1.73 3.19 -5.35
N CYS A 101 1.77 2.72 -6.59
CA CYS A 101 2.74 3.10 -7.59
C CYS A 101 2.25 4.21 -8.52
N GLU A 102 3.20 4.99 -9.04
CA GLU A 102 2.95 6.02 -10.06
C GLU A 102 2.61 5.41 -11.44
N LEU A 103 3.22 4.27 -11.79
CA LEU A 103 3.17 3.70 -13.13
C LEU A 103 2.56 2.29 -13.14
N GLY A 104 1.59 2.08 -14.04
CA GLY A 104 0.99 0.80 -14.36
C GLY A 104 1.72 0.06 -15.48
N GLU A 105 0.99 -0.75 -16.24
CA GLU A 105 1.52 -1.49 -17.37
C GLU A 105 2.17 -0.57 -18.43
N ASN A 106 3.19 -1.10 -19.12
CA ASN A 106 3.93 -0.38 -20.15
C ASN A 106 4.52 0.97 -19.70
N LYS A 107 4.68 1.19 -18.38
CA LYS A 107 5.22 2.42 -17.78
C LYS A 107 4.36 3.66 -18.09
N VAL A 108 3.06 3.46 -18.27
CA VAL A 108 2.07 4.55 -18.34
C VAL A 108 1.60 4.85 -16.91
N ILE A 109 1.17 6.09 -16.64
CA ILE A 109 0.61 6.50 -15.35
C ILE A 109 -0.50 5.52 -14.92
N ASP A 110 -0.42 5.00 -13.70
CA ASP A 110 -1.42 4.06 -13.21
C ASP A 110 -2.78 4.74 -12.97
N GLY A 111 -3.84 3.93 -13.03
CA GLY A 111 -5.18 4.38 -12.67
C GLY A 111 -5.29 4.62 -11.16
N ILE A 112 -6.26 5.44 -10.75
CA ILE A 112 -6.51 5.69 -9.31
C ILE A 112 -7.18 4.51 -8.61
N GLY A 113 -7.62 3.48 -9.35
CA GLY A 113 -8.37 2.37 -8.79
C GLY A 113 -7.63 1.62 -7.69
N THR A 114 -6.36 1.27 -7.88
CA THR A 114 -5.53 0.65 -6.83
C THR A 114 -5.40 1.56 -5.62
N ILE A 115 -5.19 2.87 -5.84
CA ILE A 115 -5.15 3.86 -4.76
C ILE A 115 -6.47 3.85 -3.99
N CYS A 116 -7.61 3.90 -4.67
CA CYS A 116 -8.93 3.87 -4.03
C CYS A 116 -9.15 2.59 -3.23
N HIS A 117 -8.73 1.43 -3.75
CA HIS A 117 -8.82 0.15 -3.07
C HIS A 117 -8.02 0.13 -1.76
N GLU A 118 -6.71 0.43 -1.83
CA GLU A 118 -5.83 0.44 -0.65
C GLU A 118 -6.25 1.51 0.37
N PHE A 119 -6.67 2.69 -0.12
CA PHE A 119 -7.16 3.76 0.73
C PHE A 119 -8.47 3.39 1.44
N SER A 120 -9.31 2.56 0.83
CA SER A 120 -10.54 2.06 1.43
C SER A 120 -10.29 1.09 2.59
N HIS A 121 -9.17 0.37 2.61
CA HIS A 121 -8.76 -0.43 3.77
C HIS A 121 -8.50 0.43 5.01
N CYS A 122 -8.04 1.68 4.85
CA CYS A 122 -7.88 2.61 5.98
C CYS A 122 -9.22 2.94 6.67
N PHE A 123 -10.37 2.80 5.98
CA PHE A 123 -11.70 2.92 6.59
C PHE A 123 -12.21 1.60 7.20
N GLY A 124 -11.37 0.57 7.26
CA GLY A 124 -11.70 -0.75 7.79
C GLY A 124 -12.49 -1.64 6.83
N LEU A 125 -12.56 -1.31 5.55
CA LEU A 125 -13.21 -2.16 4.55
C LEU A 125 -12.30 -3.35 4.22
N PRO A 126 -12.77 -4.61 4.31
CA PRO A 126 -11.97 -5.77 3.96
C PRO A 126 -12.00 -6.02 2.44
N ASP A 127 -11.02 -6.75 1.94
CA ASP A 127 -11.09 -7.36 0.62
C ASP A 127 -12.30 -8.29 0.50
N THR A 128 -13.07 -8.11 -0.57
CA THR A 128 -14.27 -8.91 -0.84
C THR A 128 -14.08 -9.91 -1.98
N TYR A 129 -12.90 -9.92 -2.61
CA TYR A 129 -12.50 -10.96 -3.55
C TYR A 129 -12.13 -12.26 -2.82
N ASP A 130 -12.34 -13.39 -3.51
CA ASP A 130 -11.89 -14.69 -3.00
C ASP A 130 -10.36 -14.76 -3.07
N LYS A 131 -9.70 -14.59 -1.92
CA LYS A 131 -8.23 -14.71 -1.79
C LYS A 131 -7.73 -16.14 -2.07
N GLY A 132 -8.64 -17.13 -2.12
CA GLY A 132 -8.32 -18.55 -2.24
C GLY A 132 -7.63 -19.08 -0.97
N THR A 133 -8.10 -20.20 -0.43
CA THR A 133 -7.27 -20.93 0.53
C THR A 133 -6.24 -21.74 -0.25
N SER A 134 -5.01 -21.22 -0.30
CA SER A 134 -3.84 -21.71 -1.04
C SER A 134 -3.79 -21.29 -2.50
N PHE A 135 -2.64 -20.73 -2.91
CA PHE A 135 -2.24 -20.52 -4.31
C PHE A 135 -2.52 -21.80 -5.12
N GLY A 136 -3.52 -21.77 -6.01
CA GLY A 136 -3.76 -22.87 -6.95
C GLY A 136 -5.16 -23.52 -6.96
N GLN A 137 -6.18 -22.98 -6.27
CA GLN A 137 -7.55 -23.43 -6.54
C GLN A 137 -8.08 -22.86 -7.86
N THR A 138 -8.67 -23.74 -8.68
CA THR A 138 -9.07 -23.52 -10.07
C THR A 138 -10.50 -22.98 -10.23
N GLU A 139 -11.19 -22.63 -9.14
CA GLU A 139 -12.57 -22.13 -9.16
C GLU A 139 -12.66 -20.78 -8.46
N LEU A 140 -12.58 -19.69 -9.25
CA LEU A 140 -12.81 -18.33 -8.77
C LEU A 140 -14.26 -18.17 -8.34
N LYS A 141 -14.50 -17.82 -7.07
CA LYS A 141 -15.82 -17.34 -6.64
C LYS A 141 -15.91 -15.85 -6.91
N TYR A 142 -16.67 -15.50 -7.95
CA TYR A 142 -16.71 -14.13 -8.47
C TYR A 142 -17.24 -13.08 -7.47
N GLY A 143 -18.04 -13.46 -6.46
CA GLY A 143 -18.57 -12.50 -5.49
C GLY A 143 -19.26 -11.31 -6.17
N THR A 144 -18.94 -10.09 -5.73
CA THR A 144 -19.37 -8.81 -6.34
C THR A 144 -18.55 -8.42 -7.59
N TYR A 145 -17.35 -8.97 -7.75
CA TYR A 145 -16.47 -8.81 -8.91
C TYR A 145 -16.26 -7.33 -9.32
N VAL A 146 -16.49 -6.99 -10.59
CA VAL A 146 -16.32 -5.64 -11.13
C VAL A 146 -17.28 -4.60 -10.54
N TRP A 147 -18.27 -4.99 -9.74
CA TRP A 147 -19.22 -4.06 -9.12
C TRP A 147 -18.75 -3.52 -7.77
N ASP A 148 -17.58 -3.95 -7.29
CA ASP A 148 -17.09 -3.63 -5.97
C ASP A 148 -15.63 -3.21 -6.03
N LEU A 149 -15.37 -2.01 -5.49
CA LEU A 149 -14.04 -1.44 -5.37
C LEU A 149 -13.10 -2.36 -4.59
N MET A 150 -13.61 -3.04 -3.56
CA MET A 150 -12.86 -3.97 -2.71
C MET A 150 -12.67 -5.36 -3.36
N ASN A 151 -13.03 -5.49 -4.63
CA ASN A 151 -12.82 -6.66 -5.48
C ASN A 151 -12.16 -6.20 -6.80
N ASN A 152 -12.58 -6.75 -7.94
CA ASN A 152 -12.04 -6.41 -9.26
C ASN A 152 -12.56 -5.08 -9.83
N GLY A 153 -13.44 -4.37 -9.11
CA GLY A 153 -13.97 -3.07 -9.53
C GLY A 153 -12.90 -1.97 -9.56
N ASN A 154 -11.81 -2.14 -8.82
CA ASN A 154 -10.66 -1.23 -8.86
C ASN A 154 -9.95 -1.23 -10.22
N TYR A 155 -9.99 -2.31 -11.00
CA TYR A 155 -9.28 -2.42 -12.28
C TYR A 155 -10.09 -1.91 -13.49
N LEU A 156 -11.30 -1.39 -13.29
CA LEU A 156 -12.17 -0.94 -14.38
C LEU A 156 -11.49 0.15 -15.23
N ASN A 157 -11.54 -0.05 -16.56
CA ASN A 157 -10.90 0.82 -17.56
C ASN A 157 -9.41 1.08 -17.24
N GLY A 158 -8.65 0.04 -16.87
CA GLY A 158 -7.24 0.19 -16.49
C GLY A 158 -7.06 1.00 -15.20
N GLY A 159 -8.05 0.95 -14.29
CA GLY A 159 -8.06 1.69 -13.03
C GLY A 159 -8.43 3.18 -13.14
N TYR A 160 -8.76 3.69 -14.33
CA TYR A 160 -9.13 5.11 -14.48
C TYR A 160 -10.58 5.41 -14.11
N THR A 161 -11.44 4.40 -14.04
CA THR A 161 -12.85 4.56 -13.64
C THR A 161 -13.26 3.42 -12.72
N PRO A 162 -12.76 3.38 -11.47
CA PRO A 162 -13.08 2.32 -10.53
C PRO A 162 -14.58 2.27 -10.21
N ALA A 163 -15.04 1.10 -9.76
CA ALA A 163 -16.42 0.91 -9.29
C ALA A 163 -16.75 1.85 -8.11
N ALA A 164 -18.01 2.27 -8.05
CA ALA A 164 -18.54 3.20 -7.06
C ALA A 164 -19.01 2.50 -5.78
#